data_AF-A0A8T3YFL6-F1
#
_entry.id   AF-A0A8T3YFL6-F1
#
_cell.length_a   1.000
_cell.length_b   1.000
_cell.length_c   1.000
_cell.angle_alpha   90.00
_cell.angle_beta   90.00
_cell.angle_gamma   90.00
#
_symmetry.space_group_name_H-M   'P 1'
#
loop_
_entity.id
_entity.type
_entity.pdbx_description
1 polymer ?
#
loop_
_entity_poly.entity_id
_entity_poly.type
_entity_poly.pdbx_seq_one_letter_code
_entity_poly.pdbx_strand_id
1 'polypeptide(L)' 'MTKTKKVGLTGKYGVRYGRMIRERVKAQAEQQQARHPCPACLRPAVERQSAGIWACGKCGHKFAGKAYKPA' A
#
# COMPACT_ATOMS: atom_id res chain seq x y z
N MET A 1 -18.22 14.61 -7.44
CA MET A 1 -17.80 15.04 -6.08
C MET A 1 -16.91 13.95 -5.48
N THR A 2 -15.72 14.30 -4.96
CA THR A 2 -14.85 13.34 -4.27
C THR A 2 -15.41 13.01 -2.88
N LYS A 3 -15.45 11.73 -2.51
CA LYS A 3 -16.09 11.26 -1.26
C LYS A 3 -15.45 11.84 0.01
N THR A 4 -14.15 12.15 -0.01
CA THR A 4 -13.44 12.72 1.15
C THR A 4 -12.44 13.78 0.71
N LYS A 5 -12.33 14.89 1.45
CA LYS A 5 -11.36 15.96 1.16
C LYS A 5 -9.93 15.63 1.61
N LYS A 6 -9.75 15.04 2.80
CA LYS A 6 -8.42 14.83 3.42
C LYS A 6 -8.12 13.37 3.81
N VAL A 7 -9.10 12.66 4.37
CA VAL A 7 -8.87 11.40 5.09
C VAL A 7 -8.57 10.19 4.20
N GLY A 8 -9.11 10.13 2.98
CA GLY A 8 -8.88 9.04 2.03
C GLY A 8 -9.13 7.65 2.65
N LEU A 9 -8.16 6.74 2.48
CA LEU A 9 -8.17 5.36 2.99
C LEU A 9 -8.44 5.24 4.51
N THR A 10 -8.03 6.25 5.28
CA THR A 10 -8.23 6.28 6.74
C THR A 10 -9.63 6.71 7.16
N GLY A 11 -10.51 7.02 6.20
CA GLY A 11 -11.92 7.29 6.45
C GLY A 11 -12.65 6.13 7.15
N LYS A 12 -12.19 4.88 6.95
CA LYS A 12 -12.74 3.69 7.64
C LYS A 12 -12.70 3.76 9.17
N TYR A 13 -11.80 4.58 9.72
CA TYR A 13 -11.67 4.72 11.16
C TYR A 13 -12.69 5.69 11.78
N GLY A 14 -13.38 6.50 10.97
CA GLY A 14 -14.33 7.51 11.44
C GLY A 14 -13.66 8.57 12.31
N VAL A 15 -14.27 8.89 13.45
CA VAL A 15 -13.80 9.91 14.40
C VAL A 15 -12.66 9.41 15.32
N ARG A 16 -12.36 8.12 15.32
CA ARG A 16 -11.45 7.48 16.28
C ARG A 16 -9.97 7.75 15.98
N TYR A 17 -9.13 7.52 16.99
CA TYR A 17 -7.63 7.51 16.94
C TYR A 17 -6.94 8.87 16.70
N GLY A 18 -7.68 9.97 16.54
CA GLY A 18 -7.09 11.30 16.39
C GLY A 18 -6.46 11.56 15.02
N ARG A 19 -5.97 12.78 14.79
CA ARG A 19 -5.42 13.21 13.48
C ARG A 19 -4.05 12.58 13.19
N MET A 20 -3.10 12.73 14.11
CA MET A 20 -1.70 12.35 13.88
C MET A 20 -1.52 10.87 13.55
N ILE A 21 -2.22 9.99 14.27
CA ILE A 21 -2.16 8.54 14.04
C ILE A 21 -2.75 8.21 12.67
N ARG A 22 -3.89 8.81 12.30
CA ARG A 22 -4.49 8.61 10.98
C ARG A 22 -3.58 9.09 9.85
N GLU A 23 -2.91 10.23 9.99
CA GLU A 23 -1.98 10.70 8.96
C GLU A 23 -0.78 9.76 8.76
N ARG A 24 -0.20 9.23 9.85
CA ARG A 24 0.89 8.25 9.77
C ARG A 24 0.45 6.94 9.09
N VAL A 25 -0.69 6.40 9.52
CA VAL A 25 -1.25 5.17 8.94
C VAL A 25 -1.62 5.37 7.48
N LYS A 26 -2.15 6.55 7.11
CA LYS A 26 -2.48 6.89 5.73
C LYS A 26 -1.24 6.79 4.84
N ALA A 27 -0.13 7.43 5.23
CA ALA A 27 1.10 7.42 4.45
C ALA A 27 1.66 6.01 4.23
N GLN A 28 1.59 5.15 5.25
CA GLN A 28 2.04 3.75 5.14
C GLN A 28 1.07 2.90 4.28
N ALA A 29 -0.24 3.06 4.47
CA ALA A 29 -1.24 2.30 3.73
C ALA A 29 -1.27 2.67 2.23
N GLU A 30 -1.06 3.94 1.90
CA GLU A 30 -0.95 4.39 0.50
C GLU A 30 0.25 3.74 -0.19
N GLN A 31 1.41 3.71 0.47
CA GLN A 31 2.61 3.04 -0.06
C GLN A 31 2.41 1.53 -0.19
N GLN A 32 1.72 0.92 0.77
CA GLN A 32 1.43 -0.51 0.76
C GLN A 32 0.49 -0.91 -0.38
N GLN A 33 -0.57 -0.13 -0.63
CA GLN A 33 -1.59 -0.43 -1.64
C GLN A 33 -1.21 0.06 -3.04
N ALA A 34 -0.18 0.92 -3.15
CA ALA A 34 0.36 1.32 -4.44
C ALA A 34 0.90 0.12 -5.23
N ARG A 35 0.74 0.17 -6.55
CA ARG A 35 1.33 -0.82 -7.45
C ARG A 35 2.77 -0.46 -7.71
N HIS A 36 3.67 -1.40 -7.41
CA HIS A 36 5.11 -1.20 -7.56
C HIS A 36 5.66 -1.88 -8.82
N PRO A 37 6.77 -1.38 -9.38
CA PRO A 37 7.44 -2.02 -10.50
C PRO A 37 8.02 -3.38 -10.09
N CYS A 38 7.82 -4.38 -10.94
CA CYS A 38 8.37 -5.72 -10.73
C CYS A 38 9.86 -5.77 -11.13
N PRO A 39 10.75 -6.37 -10.33
CA PRO A 39 12.17 -6.51 -10.71
C PRO A 39 12.38 -7.42 -11.92
N ALA A 40 11.47 -8.36 -12.19
CA ALA A 40 11.59 -9.31 -13.29
C ALA A 40 10.98 -8.78 -14.61
N CYS A 41 9.73 -8.29 -14.57
CA CYS A 41 9.02 -7.88 -15.79
C CYS A 41 8.82 -6.37 -15.93
N LEU A 42 9.36 -5.57 -15.01
CA LEU A 42 9.35 -4.08 -14.98
C LEU A 42 7.97 -3.40 -14.98
N ARG A 43 6.88 -4.17 -15.06
CA ARG A 43 5.50 -3.66 -15.02
C ARG A 43 5.10 -3.26 -13.59
N PRO A 44 4.31 -2.18 -13.43
CA PRO A 44 3.76 -1.76 -12.14
C PRO A 44 2.55 -2.64 -11.76
N ALA A 45 2.83 -3.87 -11.34
CA ALA A 45 1.81 -4.86 -11.02
C ALA A 45 2.18 -5.70 -9.79
N VAL A 46 3.11 -5.23 -8.98
CA VAL A 46 3.46 -5.87 -7.71
C VAL A 46 2.46 -5.47 -6.64
N GLU A 47 1.92 -6.47 -5.96
CA GLU A 47 0.94 -6.35 -4.88
C GLU A 47 1.45 -7.11 -3.64
N ARG A 48 1.11 -6.61 -2.45
CA ARG A 48 1.52 -7.24 -1.19
C ARG A 48 0.66 -8.46 -0.91
N GLN A 49 1.29 -9.60 -0.63
CA GLN A 49 0.60 -10.83 -0.20
C GLN A 49 0.57 -10.96 1.32
N SER A 50 1.72 -10.74 1.97
CA SER A 50 1.83 -10.76 3.43
C SER A 50 2.91 -9.78 3.90
N ALA A 51 3.20 -9.71 5.20
CA ALA A 51 4.29 -8.87 5.69
C ALA A 51 5.62 -9.33 5.09
N GLY A 52 6.25 -8.46 4.29
CA GLY A 52 7.53 -8.73 3.66
C GLY A 52 7.49 -9.63 2.43
N ILE A 53 6.33 -10.15 2.02
CA ILE A 53 6.18 -10.96 0.80
C ILE A 53 5.37 -10.19 -0.25
N TRP A 54 5.97 -10.02 -1.41
CA TRP A 54 5.41 -9.31 -2.56
C TRP A 54 5.31 -10.24 -3.75
N ALA A 55 4.24 -10.08 -4.54
CA ALA A 55 4.01 -10.89 -5.73
C ALA A 55 3.59 -10.01 -6.90
N CYS A 56 4.13 -10.28 -8.08
CA CYS A 56 3.67 -9.64 -9.30
C CYS A 56 2.44 -10.36 -9.85
N GLY A 57 1.32 -9.65 -10.03
CA GLY A 57 0.12 -10.19 -10.65
C GLY A 57 0.23 -10.47 -12.15
N LYS A 58 1.33 -10.05 -12.81
CA LYS A 58 1.55 -10.27 -14.25
C LYS A 58 2.45 -11.46 -14.55
N CYS A 59 3.63 -11.54 -13.93
CA CYS A 59 4.57 -12.63 -14.18
C CYS A 59 4.58 -13.70 -13.07
N GLY A 60 3.84 -13.50 -11.98
CA GLY A 60 3.77 -14.45 -10.86
C GLY A 60 5.03 -14.47 -9.96
N HIS A 61 6.04 -13.65 -10.27
CA HIS A 61 7.27 -13.60 -9.47
C HIS A 61 6.98 -13.15 -8.03
N LYS A 62 7.39 -13.99 -7.07
CA LYS A 62 7.27 -13.74 -5.62
C LYS A 62 8.65 -13.46 -5.05
N PHE A 63 8.76 -12.42 -4.24
CA PHE A 63 10.03 -12.02 -3.64
C PHE A 63 9.83 -11.42 -2.24
N ALA A 64 10.91 -11.42 -1.46
CA ALA A 64 10.96 -10.81 -0.15
C ALA A 64 11.33 -9.32 -0.25
N GLY A 65 10.70 -8.48 0.57
CA GLY A 65 10.93 -7.04 0.62
C GLY A 65 10.60 -6.46 2.00
N LYS A 66 10.47 -5.13 2.11
CA LYS A 66 10.04 -4.51 3.37
C LYS A 66 8.54 -4.74 3.62
N ALA A 67 8.10 -4.47 4.85
CA ALA A 67 6.73 -4.73 5.28
C ALA A 67 5.67 -3.87 4.54
N TYR A 68 5.98 -2.61 4.27
CA TYR A 68 5.06 -1.63 3.67
C TYR A 68 5.49 -1.13 2.28
N LYS A 69 6.71 -1.48 1.86
CA LYS A 69 7.26 -1.20 0.53
C LYS A 69 8.05 -2.42 0.05
N PRO A 70 8.09 -2.72 -1.26
CA PRO A 70 8.91 -3.81 -1.75
C PRO A 70 10.41 -3.51 -1.65
N ALA A 71 10.82 -2.23 -1.73
CA ALA A 71 12.19 -1.75 -1.58
C ALA A 71 12.30 -0.58 -0.59
#